data_AF-A0A1B6CG63-F1
#
_entry.id   AF-A0A1B6CG63-F1
#
_cell.length_a   1.000
_cell.length_b   1.000
_cell.length_c   1.000
_cell.angle_alpha   90.00
_cell.angle_beta   90.00
_cell.angle_gamma   90.00
#
_symmetry.space_group_name_H-M   'P 1'
#
loop_
_entity.id
_entity.type
_entity.pdbx_description
1 polymer ?
#
loop_
_entity_poly.entity_id
_entity_poly.type
_entity_poly.pdbx_seq_one_letter_code
_entity_poly.pdbx_strand_id
1 'polypeptide(L)'
;MSAYEQRVEPPDRKWQYLLFAAEPYETISFKVPSREVDKSEGKFWTYWNKDTKQFFLQFAFKVEPKPTPMPMRPPPPPPTPPMRLPGPPHMIPPPPMMHPPPPPMMTPPPPPMFNPVPPPPPKLGGDMLPVPPPPPPRIA
;
A
#
# COMPACT_ATOMS: atom_id res chain seq x y z
N MET A 1 -18.49 -3.81 -13.99
CA MET A 1 -18.81 -2.43 -14.37
C MET A 1 -17.81 -1.50 -13.70
N SER A 2 -17.42 -0.40 -14.33
CA SER A 2 -16.46 0.55 -13.77
C SER A 2 -17.15 1.58 -12.86
N ALA A 3 -16.40 2.17 -11.93
CA ALA A 3 -16.93 3.21 -11.03
C ALA A 3 -17.36 4.52 -11.73
N TYR A 4 -17.02 4.69 -13.02
CA TYR A 4 -17.39 5.84 -13.84
C TYR A 4 -18.81 5.74 -14.41
N GLU A 5 -19.43 4.57 -14.36
CA GLU A 5 -20.74 4.31 -14.96
C GLU A 5 -21.89 4.47 -13.96
N GLN A 6 -21.59 4.52 -12.65
CA GLN A 6 -22.58 4.76 -11.61
C GLN A 6 -22.71 6.26 -11.30
N ARG A 7 -23.91 6.73 -10.94
CA ARG A 7 -24.26 8.15 -10.75
C ARG A 7 -24.49 8.57 -9.28
N VAL A 8 -24.29 7.65 -8.34
CA VAL A 8 -24.62 7.84 -6.92
C VAL A 8 -23.43 8.39 -6.13
N GLU A 9 -22.27 7.76 -6.25
CA GLU A 9 -21.02 8.19 -5.59
C GLU A 9 -20.10 8.90 -6.60
N PRO A 10 -19.16 9.76 -6.14
CA PRO A 10 -18.07 10.23 -6.99
C PRO A 10 -17.24 9.05 -7.55
N PRO A 11 -16.85 9.06 -8.83
CA PRO A 11 -16.10 7.94 -9.43
C PRO A 11 -14.74 7.72 -8.75
N ASP A 12 -14.53 6.55 -8.17
CA ASP A 12 -13.26 6.15 -7.58
C ASP A 12 -12.64 4.95 -8.34
N ARG A 13 -11.46 5.17 -8.94
CA ARG A 13 -10.71 4.17 -9.72
C ARG A 13 -10.26 2.97 -8.90
N LYS A 14 -10.19 3.10 -7.56
CA LYS A 14 -9.79 2.02 -6.66
C LYS A 14 -10.82 0.89 -6.60
N TRP A 15 -12.04 1.15 -7.05
CA TRP A 15 -13.15 0.22 -6.95
C TRP A 15 -13.75 -0.13 -8.30
N GLN A 16 -14.29 -1.34 -8.37
CA GLN A 16 -15.15 -1.82 -9.44
C GLN A 16 -16.46 -2.29 -8.83
N TYR A 17 -17.51 -2.35 -9.64
CA TYR A 17 -18.81 -2.84 -9.20
C TYR A 17 -19.12 -4.16 -9.91
N LEU A 18 -19.34 -5.20 -9.11
CA LEU A 18 -19.83 -6.51 -9.54
C LEU A 18 -21.36 -6.47 -9.53
N LEU A 19 -22.00 -6.67 -10.68
CA LEU A 19 -23.45 -6.55 -10.83
C LEU A 19 -24.10 -7.92 -10.88
N PHE A 20 -25.26 -8.04 -10.24
CA PHE A 20 -26.20 -9.14 -10.44
C PHE A 20 -27.49 -8.55 -10.98
N ALA A 21 -27.90 -9.03 -12.15
CA ALA A 21 -29.14 -8.65 -12.80
C ALA A 21 -29.94 -9.91 -13.09
N ALA A 22 -31.22 -9.91 -12.72
CA ALA A 22 -32.16 -10.99 -13.02
C ALA A 22 -33.56 -10.40 -13.08
N GLU A 23 -34.34 -10.68 -14.13
CA GLU A 23 -35.75 -10.28 -14.14
C GLU A 23 -36.59 -11.22 -13.25
N PRO A 24 -37.56 -10.71 -12.48
CA PRO A 24 -38.05 -9.32 -12.38
C PRO A 24 -37.34 -8.49 -11.28
N TYR A 25 -36.21 -8.96 -10.77
CA TYR A 25 -35.51 -8.35 -9.65
C TYR A 25 -34.71 -7.12 -10.05
N GLU A 26 -34.53 -6.22 -9.08
CA GLU A 26 -33.68 -5.06 -9.25
C GLU A 26 -32.21 -5.48 -9.42
N THR A 27 -31.49 -4.78 -10.29
CA THR A 27 -30.05 -5.00 -10.43
C THR A 27 -29.34 -4.49 -9.18
N ILE A 28 -28.64 -5.39 -8.48
CA ILE A 28 -27.81 -5.05 -7.33
C ILE A 28 -26.34 -5.05 -7.73
N SER A 29 -25.51 -4.36 -6.94
CA SER A 29 -24.06 -4.40 -7.15
C SER A 29 -23.27 -4.43 -5.84
N PHE A 30 -22.08 -5.03 -5.91
CA PHE A 30 -21.11 -5.08 -4.83
C PHE A 30 -19.86 -4.29 -5.21
N LYS A 31 -19.43 -3.39 -4.33
CA LYS A 31 -18.18 -2.65 -4.46
C LYS A 31 -17.01 -3.58 -4.14
N VAL A 32 -16.17 -3.86 -5.12
CA VAL A 32 -15.01 -4.75 -4.99
C VAL A 32 -13.73 -4.01 -5.35
N PRO A 33 -12.57 -4.36 -4.77
CA PRO A 33 -11.29 -3.77 -5.15
C PRO A 33 -11.05 -3.91 -6.65
N SER A 34 -10.49 -2.87 -7.27
CA SER A 34 -10.11 -2.85 -8.68
C SER A 34 -8.84 -3.68 -8.91
N ARG A 35 -8.95 -5.01 -8.74
CA ARG A 35 -7.90 -6.00 -8.94
C ARG A 35 -8.30 -6.99 -10.01
N GLU A 36 -7.32 -7.56 -10.70
CA GLU A 36 -7.60 -8.59 -11.69
C GLU A 36 -8.17 -9.86 -11.03
N VAL A 37 -9.26 -10.37 -11.61
CA VAL A 37 -9.85 -11.65 -11.23
C VAL A 37 -9.03 -12.78 -11.85
N ASP A 38 -8.76 -13.80 -11.04
CA ASP A 38 -8.15 -15.03 -11.50
C ASP A 38 -9.22 -15.92 -12.17
N LYS A 39 -9.06 -16.12 -13.48
CA LYS A 39 -9.96 -16.93 -14.31
C LYS A 39 -9.44 -18.35 -14.54
N SER A 40 -8.37 -18.76 -13.85
CA SER A 40 -7.88 -20.13 -13.88
C SER A 40 -8.92 -21.11 -13.33
N GLU A 41 -8.83 -22.36 -13.79
CA GLU A 41 -9.75 -23.43 -13.41
C GLU A 41 -9.80 -23.62 -11.89
N GLY A 42 -11.02 -23.71 -11.33
CA GLY A 42 -11.25 -23.84 -9.89
C GLY A 42 -11.15 -22.53 -9.08
N LYS A 43 -10.72 -21.42 -9.68
CA LYS A 43 -10.70 -20.10 -9.02
C LYS A 43 -11.88 -19.22 -9.37
N PHE A 44 -12.56 -19.49 -10.49
CA PHE A 44 -13.78 -18.84 -10.92
C PHE A 44 -14.87 -19.89 -11.10
N TRP A 45 -15.97 -19.78 -10.35
CA TRP A 45 -17.06 -20.75 -10.36
C TRP A 45 -18.41 -20.04 -10.27
N THR A 46 -19.38 -20.51 -11.04
CA THR A 46 -20.77 -20.08 -10.98
C THR A 46 -21.70 -21.28 -10.95
N TYR A 47 -22.82 -21.15 -10.26
CA TYR A 47 -23.84 -22.18 -10.21
C TYR A 47 -25.24 -21.57 -10.09
N TRP A 48 -26.17 -22.07 -10.90
CA TRP A 48 -27.56 -21.68 -10.87
C TRP A 48 -28.43 -22.84 -10.43
N ASN A 49 -28.97 -22.74 -9.22
CA ASN A 49 -30.00 -23.65 -8.76
C ASN A 49 -31.37 -23.14 -9.22
N LYS A 50 -31.94 -23.81 -10.22
CA LYS A 50 -33.25 -23.46 -10.80
C LYS A 50 -34.42 -23.74 -9.86
N ASP A 51 -34.29 -24.70 -8.96
CA ASP A 51 -35.36 -25.12 -8.08
C ASP A 51 -35.53 -24.12 -6.93
N THR A 52 -34.41 -23.70 -6.33
CA THR A 52 -34.41 -22.72 -5.24
C THR A 52 -34.26 -21.27 -5.70
N LYS A 53 -34.06 -21.04 -7.01
CA LYS A 53 -33.78 -19.74 -7.63
C LYS A 53 -32.55 -19.05 -7.03
N GLN A 54 -31.48 -19.82 -6.77
CA GLN A 54 -30.25 -19.31 -6.17
C GLN A 54 -29.10 -19.29 -7.18
N PHE A 55 -28.49 -18.12 -7.34
CA PHE A 55 -27.30 -17.94 -8.14
C PHE A 55 -26.08 -17.77 -7.23
N PHE A 56 -25.07 -18.61 -7.44
CA PHE A 56 -23.82 -18.57 -6.71
C PHE A 56 -22.71 -18.14 -7.67
N LEU A 57 -21.83 -17.26 -7.17
CA LEU A 57 -20.62 -16.82 -7.85
C LEU A 57 -19.49 -16.81 -6.82
N GLN A 58 -18.39 -17.49 -7.14
CA GLN A 58 -17.15 -17.46 -6.40
C GLN A 58 -16.01 -17.09 -7.36
N PHE A 59 -15.16 -16.17 -6.94
CA PHE A 59 -13.94 -15.83 -7.68
C PHE A 59 -12.81 -15.50 -6.71
N ALA A 60 -11.56 -15.65 -7.18
CA ALA A 60 -10.37 -15.18 -6.47
C ALA A 60 -9.73 -14.01 -7.23
N PHE A 61 -9.01 -13.15 -6.51
CA PHE A 61 -8.13 -12.17 -7.15
C PHE A 61 -6.79 -12.79 -7.50
N LYS A 62 -6.18 -12.33 -8.60
CA LYS A 62 -4.79 -12.68 -8.90
C LYS A 62 -3.88 -12.19 -7.77
N VAL A 63 -2.98 -13.08 -7.33
CA VAL A 63 -1.91 -12.72 -6.41
C VAL A 63 -0.79 -12.15 -7.24
N GLU A 64 -0.53 -10.85 -7.11
CA GLU A 64 0.69 -10.27 -7.67
C GLU A 64 1.88 -10.89 -6.93
N PRO A 65 2.88 -11.44 -7.63
CA PRO A 65 4.09 -11.91 -6.98
C PRO A 65 4.73 -10.70 -6.29
N LYS A 66 4.81 -10.75 -4.96
CA LYS A 66 5.58 -9.79 -4.19
C LYS A 66 7.00 -9.78 -4.78
N PRO A 67 7.57 -8.62 -5.17
CA PRO A 67 8.91 -8.61 -5.73
C PRO A 67 9.84 -9.28 -4.73
N THR A 68 10.32 -10.47 -5.07
CA THR A 68 11.41 -11.13 -4.36
C THR A 68 12.54 -10.10 -4.33
N PRO A 69 13.09 -9.73 -3.15
CA PRO A 69 14.28 -8.93 -3.12
C PRO A 69 15.31 -9.65 -3.99
N MET A 70 15.73 -9.00 -5.08
CA MET A 70 16.73 -9.56 -5.98
C MET A 70 17.91 -10.02 -5.12
N PRO A 71 18.47 -11.23 -5.33
CA PRO A 71 19.70 -11.59 -4.64
C PRO A 71 20.71 -10.49 -4.98
N MET A 72 21.15 -9.75 -3.96
CA MET A 72 22.13 -8.68 -4.13
C MET A 72 23.31 -9.29 -4.90
N ARG A 73 23.52 -8.84 -6.14
CA ARG A 73 24.76 -9.16 -6.85
C ARG A 73 25.89 -8.69 -5.95
N PRO A 74 26.91 -9.53 -5.65
CA PRO A 74 28.05 -9.06 -4.90
C PRO A 74 28.65 -7.84 -5.62
N PRO A 75 29.09 -6.81 -4.88
CA PRO A 75 29.65 -5.61 -5.48
C PRO A 75 30.82 -6.00 -6.40
N PRO A 76 31.01 -5.29 -7.53
CA PRO A 76 32.13 -5.55 -8.41
C PRO A 76 33.45 -5.41 -7.64
N PRO A 77 34.48 -6.21 -7.98
CA PRO A 77 35.79 -6.09 -7.35
C PRO A 77 36.36 -4.67 -7.56
N PRO A 78 37.14 -4.15 -6.59
CA PRO A 78 37.74 -2.83 -6.71
C PRO A 78 38.68 -2.76 -7.93
N PRO A 79 38.78 -1.60 -8.60
CA PRO A 79 39.68 -1.44 -9.74
C PRO A 79 41.13 -1.64 -9.30
N THR A 80 41.84 -2.51 -10.02
CA THR A 80 43.28 -2.72 -9.84
C THR A 80 44.04 -1.41 -10.12
N PRO A 81 44.97 -0.99 -9.24
CA PRO A 81 45.75 0.23 -9.46
C PRO A 81 46.65 0.06 -10.70
N PRO A 82 46.83 1.12 -11.52
CA PRO A 82 47.71 1.05 -12.68
C PRO A 82 49.17 0.94 -12.22
N MET A 83 49.89 -0.06 -12.73
CA MET A 83 51.34 -0.16 -12.61
C MET A 83 51.96 1.12 -13.20
N ARG A 84 52.58 1.95 -12.36
CA ARG A 84 53.29 3.15 -12.80
C ARG A 84 54.62 2.74 -13.44
N LEU A 85 54.79 3.03 -14.73
CA LEU A 85 56.09 3.01 -15.40
C LEU A 85 57.02 4.07 -14.76
N PRO A 86 58.35 3.87 -14.69
CA PRO A 86 59.24 4.89 -14.14
C PRO A 86 59.32 6.08 -15.09
N GLY A 87 58.80 7.24 -14.65
CA GLY A 87 58.96 8.51 -15.36
C GLY A 87 60.33 9.17 -15.04
N PRO A 88 60.80 10.10 -15.90
CA PRO A 88 62.09 10.78 -15.75
C PRO A 88 62.15 11.69 -14.49
N PRO A 89 63.36 12.07 -14.04
CA PRO A 89 63.55 12.67 -12.72
C PRO A 89 62.86 14.03 -12.57
N HIS A 90 62.08 14.17 -11.49
CA HIS A 90 61.35 15.38 -11.10
C HIS A 90 62.31 16.51 -10.69
N MET A 91 62.14 17.69 -11.30
CA MET A 91 62.56 18.96 -10.70
C MET A 91 61.60 19.29 -9.55
N ILE A 92 62.10 19.51 -8.34
CA ILE A 92 61.31 19.80 -7.14
C ILE A 92 60.79 21.26 -7.23
N PRO A 93 59.48 21.53 -7.18
CA PRO A 93 58.98 22.90 -7.05
C PRO A 93 59.14 23.40 -5.60
N PRO A 94 59.33 24.71 -5.38
CA PRO A 94 59.54 25.28 -4.05
C PRO A 94 58.30 25.08 -3.15
N PRO A 95 58.48 24.98 -1.83
CA PRO A 95 57.39 24.70 -0.90
C PRO A 95 56.40 25.88 -0.82
N PRO A 96 55.09 25.60 -0.72
CA PRO A 96 54.08 26.64 -0.53
C PRO A 96 54.15 27.20 0.89
N MET A 97 54.05 28.53 1.01
CA MET A 97 53.93 29.21 2.31
C MET A 97 52.60 28.81 2.98
N MET A 98 52.65 28.27 4.19
CA MET A 98 51.45 27.97 4.99
C MET A 98 50.83 29.27 5.52
N HIS A 99 49.59 29.54 5.14
CA HIS A 99 48.75 30.52 5.85
C HIS A 99 48.19 29.89 7.14
N PRO A 100 48.03 30.68 8.22
CA PRO A 100 47.44 30.18 9.46
C PRO A 100 45.95 29.80 9.27
N PRO A 101 45.44 28.79 9.99
CA PRO A 101 44.04 28.38 9.88
C PRO A 101 43.11 29.46 10.44
N PRO A 102 41.90 29.62 9.87
CA PRO A 102 40.90 30.53 10.42
C PRO A 102 40.37 30.02 11.77
N PRO A 103 39.96 30.93 12.69
CA PRO A 103 39.43 30.53 13.98
C PRO A 103 38.09 29.79 13.84
N PRO A 104 37.78 28.86 14.77
CA PRO A 104 36.55 28.07 14.71
C PRO A 104 35.33 28.97 14.96
N MET A 105 34.38 28.97 14.02
CA MET A 105 33.07 29.56 14.24
C MET A 105 32.24 28.63 15.14
N MET A 106 31.83 29.12 16.32
CA MET A 106 30.88 28.43 17.18
C MET A 106 29.48 28.53 16.57
N THR A 107 28.95 27.42 16.07
CA THR A 107 27.55 27.34 15.64
C THR A 107 26.64 27.32 16.88
N PRO A 108 25.55 28.10 16.93
CA PRO A 108 24.60 28.03 18.03
C PRO A 108 23.92 26.65 18.07
N PRO A 109 23.52 26.17 19.26
CA PRO A 109 22.82 24.89 19.39
C PRO A 109 21.46 24.94 18.69
N PRO A 110 20.98 23.81 18.13
CA PRO A 110 19.66 23.75 17.50
C PRO A 110 18.56 24.00 18.55
N PRO A 111 17.44 24.62 18.16
CA PRO A 111 16.32 24.83 19.06
C PRO A 111 15.67 23.49 19.47
N PRO A 112 15.09 23.41 20.67
CA PRO A 112 14.43 22.19 21.13
C PRO A 112 13.24 21.85 20.23
N MET A 113 13.23 20.63 19.68
CA MET A 113 12.08 20.09 18.96
C MET A 113 10.91 19.92 19.94
N PHE A 114 9.91 20.78 19.82
CA PHE A 114 8.63 20.58 20.45
C PHE A 114 7.89 19.46 19.71
N ASN A 115 7.75 18.31 20.35
CA ASN A 115 7.02 17.18 19.80
C ASN A 115 5.58 17.25 20.34
N PRO A 116 4.59 17.76 19.58
CA PRO A 116 3.20 17.73 20.04
C PRO A 116 2.74 16.29 20.01
N VAL A 117 2.68 15.66 21.19
CA VAL A 117 1.96 14.40 21.36
C VAL A 117 0.50 14.69 20.95
N PRO A 118 -0.07 13.96 19.96
CA PRO A 118 -1.45 14.17 19.60
C PRO A 118 -2.36 13.85 20.81
N PRO A 119 -3.44 14.62 21.02
CA PRO A 119 -4.34 14.36 22.14
C PRO A 119 -4.96 12.96 22.03
N PRO A 120 -5.24 12.29 23.15
CA PRO A 120 -5.89 10.99 23.14
C PRO A 120 -7.31 11.09 22.56
N PRO A 121 -7.81 10.03 21.90
CA PRO A 121 -9.14 10.02 21.33
C PRO A 121 -10.22 10.15 22.42
N PRO A 122 -11.36 10.80 22.13
CA PRO A 122 -12.48 10.90 23.07
C PRO A 122 -12.96 9.50 23.44
N LYS A 123 -13.12 9.23 24.74
CA LYS A 123 -13.82 8.04 25.21
C LYS A 123 -15.28 8.21 24.79
N LEU A 124 -15.71 7.45 23.79
CA LEU A 124 -17.12 7.36 23.39
C LEU A 124 -17.88 6.79 24.59
N GLY A 125 -18.46 7.68 25.38
CA GLY A 125 -19.38 7.35 26.45
C GLY A 125 -20.54 6.55 25.86
N GLY A 126 -20.80 5.40 26.47
CA GLY A 126 -21.90 4.54 26.10
C GLY A 126 -23.21 5.19 26.47
N ASP A 127 -23.90 5.74 25.47
CA ASP A 127 -25.34 5.89 25.51
C ASP A 127 -25.94 4.51 25.19
N MET A 128 -26.27 3.78 26.26
CA MET A 128 -27.13 2.60 26.20
C MET A 128 -28.47 3.01 25.60
N LEU A 129 -28.69 2.71 24.33
CA LEU A 129 -30.04 2.55 23.83
C LEU A 129 -30.65 1.33 24.54
N PRO A 130 -31.80 1.45 25.23
CA PRO A 130 -32.41 0.31 25.88
C PRO A 130 -32.79 -0.72 24.82
N VAL A 131 -32.20 -1.91 24.94
CA VAL A 131 -32.55 -3.08 24.13
C VAL A 131 -34.03 -3.41 24.41
N PRO A 132 -34.90 -3.52 23.39
CA PRO A 132 -36.29 -3.90 23.62
C PRO A 132 -36.37 -5.34 24.19
N PRO A 133 -37.32 -5.63 25.09
CA PRO A 133 -37.46 -6.95 25.69
C PRO A 133 -37.82 -8.01 24.63
N PRO A 134 -37.37 -9.26 24.80
CA PRO A 134 -37.66 -10.35 23.87
C PRO A 134 -39.16 -10.71 23.88
N PRO A 135 -39.71 -11.18 22.75
CA PRO A 135 -41.11 -11.58 22.65
C PRO A 135 -41.41 -12.85 23.48
N PRO A 136 -42.64 -13.00 24.02
CA PRO A 136 -43.00 -14.15 24.82
C PRO A 136 -43.03 -15.45 23.99
N PRO A 137 -42.69 -16.60 24.60
CA PRO A 137 -42.72 -17.88 23.92
C PRO A 137 -44.14 -18.24 23.49
N ARG A 138 -44.29 -18.65 22.23
CA ARG A 138 -45.53 -19.22 21.72
C ARG A 138 -45.73 -20.59 22.37
N ILE A 139 -46.74 -20.68 23.24
CA ILE A 139 -47.22 -21.94 23.77
C ILE A 139 -47.94 -22.66 22.61
N ALA A 140 -47.58 -23.93 22.41
CA ALA A 140 -48.18 -24.84 21.43
C ALA A 140 -49.61 -25.21 21.82
#